data_AF-A0AAW0A1A2-F1
#
_entry.id   AF-A0AAW0A1A2-F1
#
_cell.length_a   1.000
_cell.length_b   1.000
_cell.length_c   1.000
_cell.angle_alpha   90.00
_cell.angle_beta   90.00
_cell.angle_gamma   90.00
#
_symmetry.space_group_name_H-M   'P 1'
#
loop_
_entity.id
_entity.type
_entity.pdbx_description
1 polymer ?
#
loop_
_entity_poly.entity_id
_entity_poly.type
_entity_poly.pdbx_seq_one_letter_code
_entity_poly.pdbx_strand_id
1 'polypeptide(L)' 'RVHKKFTQLSKADLDQLVKSFRKAKPDSGIRYLVGFLRCHGIRVQKRRVYASVRRVDGIGRA' A
#
# COMPACT_ATOMS: atom_id res chain seq x y z
N ARG A 1 -0.46 -0.41 -26.56
CA ARG A 1 -0.67 -0.02 -25.14
C ARG A 1 -0.45 -1.27 -24.28
N VAL A 2 0.68 -1.44 -23.60
CA VAL A 2 0.88 -2.64 -22.75
C VAL A 2 0.03 -2.51 -21.49
N HIS A 3 -1.06 -3.28 -21.42
CA HIS A 3 -1.86 -3.41 -20.21
C HIS A 3 -1.05 -4.18 -19.17
N LYS A 4 -0.18 -3.48 -18.42
CA LYS A 4 0.50 -4.10 -17.26
C LYS A 4 -0.60 -4.66 -16.34
N LYS A 5 -0.45 -5.91 -15.89
CA LYS A 5 -1.40 -6.53 -14.96
C LYS A 5 -1.20 -5.95 -13.55
N PHE A 6 -2.22 -6.04 -12.70
CA PHE A 6 -2.08 -5.77 -11.27
C PHE A 6 -1.59 -7.05 -10.59
N THR A 7 -0.78 -6.90 -9.55
CA THR A 7 -0.34 -8.02 -8.71
C THR A 7 -1.55 -8.59 -7.98
N GLN A 8 -1.72 -9.91 -8.04
CA GLN A 8 -2.66 -10.61 -7.18
C GLN A 8 -2.07 -10.65 -5.76
N LEU A 9 -2.50 -9.68 -4.95
CA LEU A 9 -2.07 -9.50 -3.57
C LEU A 9 -3.30 -9.60 -2.68
N SER A 10 -3.25 -10.30 -1.54
CA SER A 10 -4.38 -10.36 -0.62
C SER A 10 -4.59 -9.01 0.09
N LYS A 11 -5.69 -8.87 0.84
CA LYS A 11 -5.89 -7.67 1.68
C LYS A 11 -4.89 -7.65 2.84
N ALA A 12 -4.68 -8.80 3.49
CA ALA A 12 -3.79 -8.94 4.64
C ALA A 12 -2.34 -8.62 4.27
N ASP A 13 -1.84 -9.15 3.15
CA ASP A 13 -0.47 -8.90 2.69
C ASP A 13 -0.25 -7.42 2.37
N LEU A 14 -1.25 -6.80 1.71
CA LEU A 14 -1.19 -5.36 1.44
C LEU A 14 -1.16 -4.55 2.74
N ASP A 15 -1.98 -4.91 3.72
CA ASP A 15 -2.02 -4.21 5.02
C ASP A 15 -0.69 -4.39 5.78
N GLN A 16 -0.05 -5.56 5.71
CA GLN A 16 1.29 -5.79 6.29
C GLN A 16 2.36 -4.94 5.60
N LEU A 17 2.36 -4.87 4.27
CA LEU A 17 3.29 -4.01 3.52
C LEU A 17 3.10 -2.52 3.87
N VAL A 18 1.85 -2.07 4.02
CA VAL A 18 1.54 -0.69 4.43
C VAL A 18 2.00 -0.43 5.86
N LYS A 19 1.77 -1.36 6.80
CA LYS A 19 2.29 -1.26 8.18
C LYS A 19 3.81 -1.16 8.21
N SER A 20 4.51 -2.05 7.50
CA SER A 20 5.98 -2.05 7.42
C SER A 20 6.52 -0.76 6.81
N PHE A 21 5.89 -0.26 5.74
CA PHE A 21 6.26 1.02 5.14
C PHE A 21 6.08 2.18 6.12
N ARG A 22 4.94 2.26 6.82
CA ARG A 22 4.67 3.32 7.80
C ARG A 22 5.62 3.26 8.99
N LYS A 23 5.95 2.07 9.49
CA LYS A 23 6.94 1.90 10.56
C LYS A 23 8.32 2.42 10.15
N ALA A 24 8.71 2.19 8.90
CA ALA A 24 9.99 2.66 8.37
C ALA A 24 9.98 4.14 7.94
N LYS A 25 8.81 4.68 7.57
CA LYS A 25 8.64 6.05 7.04
C LYS A 25 7.32 6.66 7.54
N PRO A 26 7.23 7.07 8.82
CA PRO A 26 5.97 7.54 9.42
C PRO A 26 5.40 8.78 8.75
N ASP A 27 6.25 9.73 8.33
CA ASP A 27 5.85 11.01 7.73
C ASP A 27 5.62 10.93 6.21
N SER A 28 5.79 9.74 5.62
CA SER A 28 5.62 9.56 4.18
C SER A 28 4.15 9.37 3.81
N GLY A 29 3.69 10.20 2.86
CA GLY A 29 2.34 10.10 2.31
C GLY A 29 2.15 8.95 1.32
N ILE A 30 0.89 8.78 0.89
CA ILE A 30 0.44 7.70 -0.02
C ILE A 30 1.20 7.68 -1.35
N ARG A 31 1.66 8.84 -1.85
CA ARG A 31 2.47 8.92 -3.07
C ARG A 31 3.75 8.10 -2.96
N TYR A 32 4.45 8.19 -1.84
CA TYR A 32 5.69 7.45 -1.58
C TYR A 32 5.43 5.96 -1.34
N LEU A 33 4.33 5.61 -0.66
CA LEU A 33 3.89 4.23 -0.50
C LEU A 33 3.65 3.55 -1.87
N VAL A 34 2.95 4.21 -2.79
CA VAL A 34 2.71 3.68 -4.14
C VAL A 34 4.02 3.54 -4.92
N GLY A 35 4.94 4.50 -4.77
CA GLY A 35 6.29 4.41 -5.33
C GLY A 35 7.06 3.20 -4.79
N PHE A 36 7.08 3.02 -3.47
CA PHE A 36 7.71 1.90 -2.79
C PHE A 36 7.20 0.55 -3.32
N LEU A 37 5.88 0.36 -3.39
CA LEU A 37 5.27 -0.87 -3.92
C LEU A 37 5.73 -1.13 -5.37
N ARG A 38 5.77 -0.08 -6.20
CA ARG A 38 6.22 -0.18 -7.59
C ARG A 38 7.69 -0.53 -7.73
N CYS A 39 8.56 0.03 -6.89
CA CYS A 39 9.99 -0.31 -6.88
C CYS A 39 10.22 -1.78 -6.51
N HIS A 40 9.30 -2.40 -5.77
CA HIS A 40 9.31 -3.83 -5.44
C HIS A 40 8.54 -4.69 -6.46
N GLY A 41 8.20 -4.15 -7.63
CA GLY A 41 7.45 -4.88 -8.66
C GLY A 41 5.97 -5.12 -8.33
N ILE A 42 5.46 -4.56 -7.23
CA ILE A 42 4.09 -4.74 -6.77
C ILE A 42 3.21 -3.63 -7.33
N ARG A 43 2.34 -3.98 -8.28
CA ARG A 43 1.39 -3.03 -8.87
C ARG A 43 0.00 -3.26 -8.31
N VAL A 44 -0.44 -2.36 -7.44
CA VAL A 44 -1.75 -2.43 -6.78
C VAL A 44 -2.69 -1.35 -7.34
N GLN A 45 -3.99 -1.65 -7.38
CA GLN A 45 -5.02 -0.66 -7.70
C GLN A 45 -5.04 0.47 -6.65
N LYS A 46 -5.07 1.74 -7.07
CA LYS A 46 -5.08 2.89 -6.14
C LYS A 46 -6.15 2.76 -5.05
N ARG A 47 -7.38 2.39 -5.42
CA ARG A 47 -8.49 2.16 -4.45
C ARG A 47 -8.14 1.17 -3.34
N ARG A 48 -7.37 0.12 -3.65
CA ARG A 48 -6.97 -0.89 -2.67
C ARG A 48 -5.90 -0.35 -1.71
N VAL A 49 -4.98 0.48 -2.22
CA VAL A 49 -3.98 1.18 -1.39
C VAL A 49 -4.68 2.12 -0.41
N TYR A 50 -5.61 2.96 -0.88
CA TYR A 50 -6.39 3.85 0.00
C TYR A 50 -7.17 3.06 1.06
N ALA A 51 -7.85 1.98 0.66
CA ALA A 51 -8.59 1.15 1.60
C ALA A 51 -7.67 0.48 2.65
N SER A 52 -6.47 0.06 2.24
CA SER A 52 -5.45 -0.50 3.15
C SER A 52 -4.94 0.54 4.13
N VAL A 53 -4.56 1.71 3.65
CA VAL A 53 -4.14 2.84 4.50
C VAL A 53 -5.21 3.19 5.52
N ARG A 54 -6.48 3.29 5.11
CA ARG A 54 -7.60 3.53 6.04
C ARG A 54 -7.74 2.44 7.10
N ARG A 55 -7.57 1.16 6.75
CA ARG A 55 -7.60 0.05 7.73
C ARG A 55 -6.42 0.14 8.69
N VAL A 56 -5.21 0.37 8.19
CA VAL A 56 -4.00 0.44 9.00
C VAL A 56 -4.03 1.64 9.95
N ASP A 57 -4.43 2.81 9.47
CA ASP A 57 -4.47 4.04 10.28
C ASP A 57 -5.70 4.09 11.19
N GLY A 58 -6.85 3.57 10.73
CA GLY A 58 -8.10 3.54 11.49
C GLY A 58 -8.08 2.55 12.65
N ILE A 59 -7.20 1.54 12.64
CA ILE A 59 -6.98 0.66 13.78
C ILE A 59 -6.17 1.37 14.91
N GLY A 60 -5.52 2.51 14.62
CA GLY A 60 -4.70 3.25 15.59
C GLY A 60 -5.30 4.56 16.11
N ARG A 61 -6.54 4.89 15.74
CA ARG A 61 -7.27 6.07 16.25
C ARG A 61 -8.57 5.62 16.89
N ALA A 62 -8.48 5.12 18.12
CA ALA A 62 -9.56 5.08 19.09
C ALA A 62 -9.31 6.18 20.13
#